data_AF-A0A222E147-F1
#
_entry.id   AF-A0A222E147-F1
#
_cell.length_a   1.000
_cell.length_b   1.000
_cell.length_c   1.000
_cell.angle_alpha   90.00
_cell.angle_beta   90.00
_cell.angle_gamma   90.00
#
_symmetry.space_group_name_H-M   'P 1'
#
loop_
_entity.id
_entity.type
_entity.pdbx_description
1 polymer ?
#
loop_
_entity_poly.entity_id
_entity_poly.type
_entity_poly.pdbx_seq_one_letter_code
_entity_poly.pdbx_strand_id
1 'polypeptide(L)'
;MTASLPGRVFEGIVEGFERQIDSTTRTIKVRATANNAEGLMLPGMIINVVLSRDNAPLPSVPAVALTWSRAGAPVWVVEDGKAQTVSAAIRHRANDTVWLEADLKPGQ
;
A
#
# COMPACT_ATOMS: atom_id res chain seq x y z
N MET A 1 -15.69 -0.89 9.60
CA MET A 1 -17.03 -0.71 10.21
C MET A 1 -17.90 -1.88 9.80
N THR A 2 -18.20 -2.84 10.67
CA THR A 2 -19.10 -3.95 10.35
C THR A 2 -20.56 -3.48 10.45
N ALA A 3 -21.46 -3.98 9.60
CA ALA A 3 -22.86 -3.54 9.57
C ALA A 3 -23.66 -3.97 10.82
N SER A 4 -23.22 -5.02 11.50
CA SER A 4 -23.93 -5.61 12.63
C SER A 4 -23.41 -5.20 14.02
N LEU A 5 -22.24 -4.54 14.09
CA LEU A 5 -21.64 -4.03 15.35
C LEU A 5 -20.93 -2.68 15.08
N PRO A 6 -21.69 -1.58 14.90
CA PRO A 6 -21.10 -0.28 14.62
C PRO A 6 -20.16 0.17 15.75
N GLY A 7 -18.98 0.67 15.38
CA GLY A 7 -17.98 1.21 16.32
C GLY A 7 -17.07 0.19 17.00
N ARG A 8 -17.23 -1.12 16.75
CA ARG A 8 -16.30 -2.15 17.24
C ARG A 8 -15.26 -2.52 16.18
N VAL A 9 -14.01 -2.61 16.62
CA VAL A 9 -12.87 -3.06 15.81
C VAL A 9 -12.36 -4.35 16.43
N PHE A 10 -12.16 -5.36 15.60
CA PHE A 10 -11.55 -6.63 15.99
C PHE A 10 -10.19 -6.70 15.32
N GLU A 11 -9.14 -6.85 16.12
CA GLU A 11 -7.81 -7.11 15.59
C GLU A 11 -7.67 -8.57 15.18
N GLY A 12 -7.03 -8.77 14.04
CA GLY A 12 -6.84 -10.09 13.47
C GLY A 12 -5.65 -10.14 12.54
N ILE A 13 -5.23 -11.35 12.23
CA ILE A 13 -4.06 -11.66 11.43
C ILE A 13 -4.50 -12.46 10.21
N VAL A 14 -3.98 -12.10 9.04
CA VAL A 14 -4.17 -12.89 7.82
C VAL A 14 -3.25 -14.11 7.89
N GLU A 15 -3.82 -15.31 7.85
CA GLU A 15 -3.10 -16.58 7.87
C GLU A 15 -2.68 -17.03 6.48
N GLY A 16 -3.45 -16.63 5.46
CA GLY A 16 -3.14 -17.00 4.09
C GLY A 16 -4.16 -16.49 3.08
N PHE A 17 -3.81 -16.64 1.81
CA PHE A 17 -4.64 -16.30 0.67
C PHE A 17 -4.60 -17.45 -0.33
N GLU A 18 -5.70 -17.65 -1.05
CA GLU A 18 -5.73 -18.60 -2.15
C GLU A 18 -4.82 -18.12 -3.30
N ARG A 19 -4.13 -19.06 -3.95
CA ARG A 19 -3.22 -18.75 -5.06
C ARG A 19 -3.93 -18.46 -6.38
N GLN A 20 -5.20 -18.86 -6.48
CA GLN A 20 -5.99 -18.70 -7.69
C GLN A 20 -6.98 -17.54 -7.52
N ILE A 21 -7.03 -16.66 -8.51
CA ILE A 21 -8.03 -15.60 -8.61
C ILE A 21 -9.30 -16.22 -9.17
N ASP A 22 -10.44 -15.96 -8.54
CA ASP A 22 -11.74 -16.30 -9.11
C ASP A 22 -11.98 -15.41 -10.34
N SER A 23 -12.02 -16.00 -11.53
CA SER A 23 -12.09 -15.26 -12.79
C SER A 23 -13.43 -14.56 -13.02
N THR A 24 -14.49 -15.02 -12.36
CA THR A 24 -15.85 -14.48 -12.53
C THR A 24 -16.03 -13.24 -11.67
N THR A 25 -15.62 -13.32 -10.41
CA THR A 25 -15.78 -12.23 -9.43
C THR A 25 -14.56 -11.31 -9.35
N ARG A 26 -13.42 -11.73 -9.91
CA ARG A 26 -12.10 -11.08 -9.77
C ARG A 26 -11.70 -10.88 -8.31
N THR A 27 -12.06 -11.85 -7.46
CA THR A 27 -11.73 -11.85 -6.03
C THR A 27 -10.74 -12.95 -5.70
N ILE A 28 -10.06 -12.78 -4.55
CA ILE A 28 -9.19 -13.80 -3.94
C ILE A 28 -9.78 -14.09 -2.57
N LYS A 29 -9.86 -15.37 -2.20
CA LYS A 29 -10.24 -15.73 -0.83
C LYS A 29 -9.05 -15.57 0.10
N VAL A 30 -9.31 -14.90 1.21
CA VAL A 30 -8.34 -14.65 2.29
C VAL A 30 -8.84 -15.35 3.54
N ARG A 31 -7.94 -16.06 4.23
CA ARG A 31 -8.19 -16.63 5.56
C ARG A 31 -7.50 -15.74 6.59
N ALA A 32 -8.28 -15.30 7.57
CA ALA A 32 -7.79 -14.52 8.69
C ALA A 32 -8.40 -15.04 9.99
N THR A 33 -7.69 -14.88 11.08
CA THR A 33 -8.15 -15.15 12.44
C THR A 33 -8.21 -13.86 13.23
N ALA A 34 -9.28 -13.66 13.99
CA ALA A 34 -9.50 -12.48 14.82
C ALA A 34 -9.87 -12.92 16.23
N ASN A 35 -9.47 -12.14 17.23
CA ASN A 35 -9.81 -12.44 18.62
C ASN A 35 -11.32 -12.22 18.84
N ASN A 36 -12.02 -13.27 19.26
CA ASN A 36 -13.45 -13.26 19.56
C ASN A 36 -13.73 -13.77 20.98
N ALA A 37 -12.93 -13.35 21.97
CA ALA A 37 -13.06 -13.81 23.35
C ALA A 37 -14.46 -13.56 23.95
N GLU A 38 -15.11 -12.47 23.57
CA GLU A 38 -16.47 -12.12 24.03
C GLU A 38 -17.60 -12.83 23.25
N GLY A 39 -17.27 -13.60 22.20
CA GLY A 39 -18.26 -14.33 21.40
C GLY A 39 -19.19 -13.45 20.56
N LEU A 40 -18.84 -12.18 20.35
CA LEU A 40 -19.69 -11.20 19.67
C LEU A 40 -19.69 -11.36 18.14
N MET A 41 -18.63 -11.94 17.57
CA MET A 41 -18.56 -12.26 16.15
C MET A 41 -19.22 -13.63 15.91
N LEU A 42 -20.47 -13.62 15.45
CA LEU A 42 -21.25 -14.80 15.14
C LEU A 42 -21.00 -15.30 13.71
N PRO A 43 -21.08 -16.61 13.45
CA PRO A 43 -21.02 -17.16 12.10
C PRO A 43 -22.10 -16.56 11.18
N GLY A 44 -21.73 -16.25 9.93
CA GLY A 44 -22.64 -15.70 8.93
C GLY A 44 -22.75 -14.17 8.92
N MET A 45 -22.08 -13.46 9.84
CA MET A 45 -22.03 -11.99 9.82
C MET A 45 -21.24 -11.46 8.62
N ILE A 46 -21.72 -10.37 8.04
CA ILE A 46 -20.97 -9.58 7.06
C ILE A 46 -20.12 -8.57 7.82
N ILE A 47 -18.82 -8.54 7.52
CA ILE A 47 -17.84 -7.65 8.13
C ILE A 47 -17.08 -6.86 7.05
N ASN A 48 -16.68 -5.63 7.39
CA ASN A 48 -15.73 -4.87 6.58
C ASN A 48 -14.34 -5.01 7.20
N VAL A 49 -13.39 -5.45 6.39
CA VAL A 49 -12.00 -5.69 6.80
C VAL A 49 -11.12 -4.58 6.24
N VAL A 50 -10.25 -4.03 7.08
CA VAL A 50 -9.18 -3.11 6.67
C VAL A 50 -7.88 -3.86 6.82
N LEU A 51 -7.12 -3.98 5.73
CA LEU A 51 -5.79 -4.59 5.74
C LEU A 51 -4.75 -3.49 5.83
N SER A 52 -3.95 -3.52 6.89
CA SER A 52 -2.76 -2.68 7.05
C SER A 52 -1.50 -3.52 6.87
N ARG A 53 -0.53 -2.99 6.13
CA ARG A 53 0.81 -3.56 6.03
C ARG A 53 1.81 -2.44 6.26
N ASP A 54 2.75 -2.67 7.15
CA ASP A 54 3.91 -1.81 7.31
C ASP A 54 4.87 -2.09 6.15
N ASN A 55 4.79 -1.24 5.12
CA ASN A 55 5.82 -1.22 4.08
C ASN A 55 6.98 -0.36 4.59
N ALA A 56 8.21 -0.74 4.25
CA ALA A 56 9.35 0.14 4.47
C ALA A 56 9.07 1.51 3.82
N PRO A 57 9.40 2.62 4.50
CA PRO A 57 9.17 3.94 3.94
C PRO A 57 9.96 4.08 2.64
N LEU A 58 9.24 4.29 1.54
CA LEU A 58 9.84 4.62 0.25
C LEU A 58 10.04 6.13 0.17
N PRO A 59 11.16 6.61 -0.40
CA PRO A 59 11.30 8.00 -0.80
C PRO A 59 10.09 8.45 -1.61
N SER A 60 9.59 9.65 -1.33
CA SER A 60 8.45 10.24 -2.03
C SER A 60 8.79 11.62 -2.56
N VAL A 61 8.47 11.89 -3.82
CA VAL A 61 8.67 13.20 -4.45
C VAL A 61 7.38 13.72 -5.09
N PRO A 62 7.25 15.04 -5.28
CA PRO A 62 6.18 15.59 -6.11
C PRO A 62 6.20 14.99 -7.51
N ALA A 63 5.03 14.72 -8.09
CA ALA A 63 4.92 14.15 -9.43
C ALA A 63 5.62 15.00 -10.51
N VAL A 64 5.76 16.30 -10.28
CA VAL A 64 6.46 17.25 -11.16
C VAL A 64 7.99 17.10 -11.16
N ALA A 65 8.58 16.44 -10.15
CA ALA A 65 10.01 16.18 -10.07
C ALA A 65 10.45 14.97 -10.93
N LEU A 66 9.49 14.20 -11.45
CA LEU A 66 9.72 13.06 -12.33
C LEU A 66 9.61 13.47 -13.79
N THR A 67 10.60 13.07 -14.59
CA THR A 67 10.54 13.21 -16.04
C THR A 67 10.31 11.83 -16.66
N TRP A 68 9.33 11.70 -17.56
CA TRP A 68 9.08 10.43 -18.25
C TRP A 68 9.82 10.39 -19.58
N SER A 69 10.68 9.39 -19.77
CA SER A 69 11.38 9.16 -21.04
C SER A 69 11.34 7.68 -21.41
N ARG A 70 11.66 7.34 -22.67
CA ARG A 70 11.82 5.94 -23.11
C ARG A 70 12.88 5.17 -22.32
N ALA A 71 13.82 5.86 -21.68
CA ALA A 71 14.90 5.26 -20.92
C ALA A 71 14.55 5.00 -19.43
N GLY A 72 13.40 5.49 -18.94
CA GLY A 72 12.99 5.35 -17.55
C GLY A 72 12.37 6.64 -16.99
N ALA A 73 12.16 6.64 -15.67
CA ALA A 73 11.60 7.76 -14.91
C ALA A 73 12.64 8.38 -13.96
N PRO A 74 13.66 9.10 -14.47
CA PRO A 74 14.62 9.78 -13.61
C PRO A 74 13.94 10.85 -12.75
N VAL A 75 14.42 10.99 -11.53
CA VAL A 75 14.08 12.07 -10.59
C VAL A 75 15.21 13.10 -10.62
N TRP A 76 14.86 14.38 -10.61
CA TRP A 76 15.84 15.45 -10.42
C TRP A 76 16.00 15.77 -8.94
N VAL A 77 17.24 15.77 -8.45
CA VAL A 77 17.62 16.18 -7.09
C VAL A 77 18.61 17.33 -7.15
N VAL A 78 18.68 18.13 -6.09
CA VAL A 78 19.63 19.23 -5.99
C VAL A 78 20.72 18.85 -4.99
N GLU A 79 21.92 18.62 -5.51
CA GLU A 79 23.10 18.34 -4.69
C GLU A 79 24.13 19.45 -4.94
N ASP A 80 24.57 20.12 -3.86
CA ASP A 80 25.50 21.25 -3.91
C ASP A 80 25.08 22.37 -4.88
N GLY A 81 23.78 22.65 -4.96
CA GLY A 81 23.22 23.68 -5.84
C GLY A 81 23.22 23.31 -7.32
N LYS A 82 23.51 22.05 -7.67
CA LYS A 82 23.45 21.53 -9.04
C LYS A 82 22.35 20.48 -9.16
N ALA A 83 21.58 20.57 -10.24
CA ALA A 83 20.58 19.56 -10.56
C ALA A 83 21.27 18.29 -11.08
N GLN A 84 20.98 17.15 -10.47
CA GLN A 84 21.44 15.83 -10.91
C GLN A 84 20.25 14.90 -11.12
N THR A 85 20.37 13.97 -12.08
CA THR A 85 19.35 12.94 -12.31
C THR A 85 19.71 11.66 -11.57
N VAL A 86 18.79 11.15 -10.77
CA VAL A 86 18.90 9.84 -10.13
C VAL A 86 17.91 8.89 -10.78
N SER A 87 18.38 7.68 -11.11
CA SER A 87 17.51 6.63 -11.63
C SER A 87 16.52 6.21 -10.55
N ALA A 88 15.23 6.20 -10.89
CA ALA A 88 14.17 5.82 -9.98
C ALA A 88 13.19 4.85 -10.63
N ALA A 89 12.73 3.88 -9.84
CA ALA A 89 11.63 3.00 -10.21
C ALA A 89 10.37 3.42 -9.44
N ILE A 90 9.32 3.80 -10.18
CA ILE A 90 8.04 4.19 -9.57
C ILE A 90 7.38 2.94 -8.97
N ARG A 91 7.07 2.99 -7.66
CA ARG A 91 6.38 1.90 -6.96
C ARG A 91 4.91 2.21 -6.73
N HIS A 92 4.57 3.47 -6.50
CA HIS A 92 3.20 3.91 -6.30
C HIS A 92 3.04 5.39 -6.69
N ARG A 93 1.89 5.76 -7.24
CA ARG A 93 1.52 7.14 -7.56
C ARG A 93 0.13 7.41 -7.03
N ALA A 94 -0.01 8.42 -6.18
CA ALA A 94 -1.30 8.92 -5.74
C ALA A 94 -1.32 10.44 -5.84
N ASN A 95 -2.24 10.96 -6.65
CA ASN A 95 -2.42 12.40 -6.89
C ASN A 95 -1.09 13.07 -7.28
N ASP A 96 -0.58 13.93 -6.40
CA ASP A 96 0.62 14.75 -6.58
C ASP A 96 1.89 14.11 -6.01
N THR A 97 1.80 12.95 -5.36
CA THR A 97 2.94 12.28 -4.73
C THR A 97 3.25 10.95 -5.40
N VAL A 98 4.54 10.73 -5.64
CA VAL A 98 5.05 9.47 -6.19
C VAL A 98 6.04 8.87 -5.22
N TRP A 99 5.81 7.61 -4.84
CA TRP A 99 6.75 6.79 -4.10
C TRP A 99 7.59 5.97 -5.06
N LEU A 100 8.89 5.98 -4.83
CA LEU A 100 9.87 5.44 -5.74
C LEU A 100 10.96 4.69 -4.98
N GLU A 101 11.52 3.69 -5.66
CA GLU A 101 12.78 3.08 -5.29
C GLU A 101 13.90 3.83 -6.00
N ALA A 102 14.70 4.53 -5.23
CA ALA A 102 15.91 5.22 -5.68
C ALA A 102 16.88 5.32 -4.51
N ASP A 103 18.17 5.40 -4.80
CA ASP A 103 19.20 5.68 -3.80
C ASP A 103 19.18 7.17 -3.46
N LEU A 104 18.21 7.56 -2.62
CA LEU A 104 17.95 8.94 -2.22
C LEU A 104 17.93 9.06 -0.71
N LYS A 105 18.54 10.14 -0.20
CA LYS A 105 18.50 10.51 1.21
C LYS A 105 17.38 11.53 1.44
N PRO A 106 16.72 11.51 2.62
CA PRO A 106 15.76 12.55 2.97
C PRO A 106 16.37 13.96 2.88
N GLY A 107 15.74 14.85 2.11
CA GLY A 107 16.14 16.25 1.98
C GLY A 107 17.00 16.61 0.75
N GLN A 108 17.24 15.68 -0.17
CA GLN A 108 17.85 15.94 -1.49
C GLN A 108 16.86 16.47 -2.53
#